data_AF-A0A7C2WZG9-F1
#
_entry.id   AF-A0A7C2WZG9-F1
#
_cell.length_a   1.000
_cell.length_b   1.000
_cell.length_c   1.000
_cell.angle_alpha   90.00
_cell.angle_beta   90.00
_cell.angle_gamma   90.00
#
_symmetry.space_group_name_H-M   'P 1'
#
loop_
_entity.id
_entity.type
_entity.pdbx_description
1 polymer ?
#
loop_
_entity_poly.entity_id
_entity_poly.type
_entity_poly.pdbx_seq_one_letter_code
_entity_poly.pdbx_strand_id
1 'polypeptide(L)'
;MKTIHAKILLIFVLLILVSCSQPKINGVESVGITVSDMNIAIPFYKNILHFNVLSDDTIKSEQYAKLSKIQDASVRILRLKLGDEKIELIDFINQEGKTYPEDSHSNDLWFQHIAIITSNMDSAYTWLKLNNVKNISVEPQRLPDWNKNAGG
;
A
#
# COMPACT_ATOMS: atom_id res chain seq x y z
N MET A 1 -44.98 -38.47 22.60
CA MET A 1 -44.98 -36.99 22.44
C MET A 1 -43.79 -36.28 23.11
N LYS A 2 -43.22 -36.80 24.20
CA LYS A 2 -42.05 -36.18 24.89
C LYS A 2 -40.71 -36.28 24.13
N THR A 3 -40.55 -37.28 23.26
CA THR A 3 -39.31 -37.56 22.51
C THR A 3 -39.09 -36.67 21.28
N ILE A 4 -40.14 -36.09 20.71
CA ILE A 4 -40.06 -35.21 19.53
C ILE A 4 -39.54 -33.82 19.93
N HIS A 5 -39.97 -33.30 21.08
CA HIS A 5 -39.52 -32.01 21.61
C HIS A 5 -38.03 -32.00 21.96
N ALA A 6 -37.51 -33.12 22.51
CA ALA A 6 -36.08 -33.26 22.82
C ALA A 6 -35.18 -33.27 21.57
N LYS A 7 -35.64 -33.89 20.47
CA LYS A 7 -34.90 -33.90 19.19
C LYS A 7 -34.93 -32.53 18.50
N ILE A 8 -36.05 -31.81 18.57
CA ILE A 8 -36.16 -30.45 18.02
C ILE A 8 -35.28 -29.46 18.78
N LEU A 9 -35.22 -29.57 20.12
CA LEU A 9 -34.34 -28.75 20.96
C LEU A 9 -32.85 -29.01 20.66
N LEU A 10 -32.47 -30.27 20.44
CA LEU A 10 -31.08 -30.65 20.11
C LEU A 10 -30.63 -30.13 18.74
N ILE A 11 -31.52 -30.13 17.74
CA ILE A 11 -31.25 -29.58 16.40
C ILE A 11 -31.12 -28.05 16.46
N PHE A 12 -31.93 -27.38 17.28
CA PHE A 12 -31.85 -25.92 17.45
C PHE A 12 -30.55 -25.47 18.13
N VAL A 13 -30.03 -26.25 19.09
CA VAL A 13 -28.73 -25.97 19.75
C VAL A 13 -27.55 -26.20 18.80
N LEU A 14 -27.62 -27.19 17.89
CA LEU A 14 -26.55 -27.47 16.94
C LEU A 14 -26.42 -26.38 15.85
N LEU A 15 -27.52 -25.71 15.49
CA LEU A 15 -27.50 -24.58 14.54
C LEU A 15 -26.92 -23.28 15.12
N ILE A 16 -26.84 -23.15 16.45
CA ILE A 16 -26.27 -21.97 17.11
C ILE A 16 -24.73 -22.06 17.18
N LEU A 17 -24.15 -23.22 16.90
CA LEU A 17 -22.70 -23.42 16.77
C LEU A 17 -22.19 -23.20 15.33
N VAL A 18 -22.84 -22.33 14.56
CA VAL A 18 -22.13 -21.67 13.45
C VAL A 18 -21.10 -20.77 14.11
N SER A 19 -19.93 -21.35 14.39
CA SER A 19 -18.75 -20.58 14.75
C SER A 19 -18.59 -19.52 13.69
N CYS A 20 -18.81 -18.27 14.07
CA CYS A 20 -18.39 -17.11 13.31
C CYS A 20 -16.86 -17.19 13.27
N SER A 21 -16.32 -17.93 12.29
CA SER A 21 -14.91 -17.95 12.00
C SER A 21 -14.54 -16.51 11.72
N GLN A 22 -13.75 -15.91 12.61
CA GLN A 22 -13.17 -14.60 12.36
C GLN A 22 -12.47 -14.66 10.99
N PRO A 23 -12.63 -13.64 10.14
CA PRO A 23 -11.92 -13.60 8.87
C PRO A 23 -10.43 -13.69 9.18
N LYS A 24 -9.77 -14.73 8.66
CA LYS A 24 -8.32 -14.87 8.82
C LYS A 24 -7.67 -13.81 7.93
N ILE A 25 -6.90 -12.92 8.55
CA ILE A 25 -6.06 -11.96 7.83
C ILE A 25 -4.78 -12.71 7.45
N ASN A 26 -4.55 -12.89 6.16
CA ASN A 26 -3.37 -13.59 5.65
C ASN A 26 -2.18 -12.65 5.39
N GLY A 27 -2.43 -11.33 5.31
CA GLY A 27 -1.42 -10.32 5.07
C GLY A 27 -2.01 -9.06 4.44
N VAL A 28 -1.13 -8.11 4.15
CA VAL A 28 -1.43 -6.92 3.32
C VAL A 28 -1.14 -7.28 1.87
N GLU A 29 -2.09 -7.06 0.96
CA GLU A 29 -1.90 -7.41 -0.46
C GLU A 29 -0.94 -6.44 -1.16
N SER A 30 -1.14 -5.14 -0.96
CA SER A 30 -0.35 -4.04 -1.50
C SER A 30 -0.63 -2.74 -0.75
N VAL A 31 0.26 -1.75 -0.89
CA VAL A 31 0.02 -0.36 -0.51
C VAL A 31 -0.19 0.49 -1.77
N GLY A 32 -1.31 1.21 -1.84
CA GLY A 32 -1.62 2.12 -2.95
C GLY A 32 -1.07 3.53 -2.72
N ILE A 33 -0.43 4.09 -3.76
CA ILE A 33 0.17 5.41 -3.77
C ILE A 33 -0.37 6.16 -4.99
N THR A 34 -1.13 7.23 -4.76
CA THR A 34 -1.59 8.10 -5.84
C THR A 34 -0.43 8.94 -6.36
N VAL A 35 -0.23 8.96 -7.68
CA VAL A 35 0.82 9.73 -8.35
C VAL A 35 0.19 10.75 -9.32
N SER A 36 0.89 11.85 -9.57
CA SER A 36 0.43 12.89 -10.49
C SER A 36 0.71 12.57 -11.96
N ASP A 37 1.75 11.78 -12.24
CA ASP A 37 2.12 11.36 -13.59
C ASP A 37 2.85 10.03 -13.55
N MET A 38 2.24 9.01 -14.15
CA MET A 38 2.83 7.67 -14.24
C MET A 38 4.16 7.65 -15.02
N ASN A 39 4.37 8.55 -15.99
CA ASN A 39 5.61 8.62 -16.78
C ASN A 39 6.80 9.12 -15.96
N ILE A 40 6.55 9.91 -14.92
CA ILE A 40 7.57 10.36 -13.96
C ILE A 40 7.80 9.28 -12.90
N ALA A 41 6.72 8.67 -12.40
CA ALA A 41 6.81 7.71 -11.29
C ALA A 41 7.45 6.37 -11.72
N ILE A 42 7.14 5.84 -12.91
CA ILE A 42 7.67 4.56 -13.38
C ILE A 42 9.21 4.52 -13.35
N PRO A 43 9.94 5.45 -13.97
CA PRO A 43 11.41 5.43 -13.94
C PRO A 43 11.97 5.47 -12.52
N PHE A 44 11.37 6.25 -11.63
CA PHE A 44 11.81 6.34 -10.24
C PHE A 44 11.66 4.99 -9.52
N TYR A 45 10.46 4.42 -9.48
CA TYR A 45 10.25 3.17 -8.74
C TYR A 45 10.93 1.97 -9.40
N LYS A 46 10.87 1.87 -10.73
CA LYS A 46 11.45 0.73 -11.46
C LYS A 46 12.97 0.82 -11.58
N ASN A 47 13.49 1.95 -12.06
CA ASN A 47 14.91 2.03 -12.43
C ASN A 47 15.78 2.51 -11.27
N ILE A 48 15.28 3.38 -10.40
CA ILE A 48 16.06 3.90 -9.27
C ILE A 48 15.87 3.02 -8.02
N LEU A 49 14.62 2.63 -7.70
CA LEU A 49 14.33 1.80 -6.52
C LEU A 49 14.26 0.29 -6.82
N HIS A 50 14.49 -0.11 -8.08
CA HIS A 50 14.60 -1.51 -8.52
C HIS A 50 13.34 -2.36 -8.30
N PHE A 51 12.15 -1.76 -8.29
CA PHE A 51 10.91 -2.52 -8.29
C PHE A 51 10.71 -3.23 -9.63
N ASN A 52 10.15 -4.44 -9.58
CA ASN A 52 9.69 -5.17 -10.75
C ASN A 52 8.24 -4.80 -11.08
N VAL A 53 7.94 -4.56 -12.34
CA VAL A 53 6.55 -4.36 -12.81
C VAL A 53 5.85 -5.71 -12.88
N LEU A 54 4.71 -5.83 -12.20
CA LEU A 54 3.85 -7.01 -12.26
C LEU A 54 2.70 -6.82 -13.27
N SER A 55 2.07 -5.65 -13.29
CA SER A 55 1.02 -5.31 -14.24
C SER A 55 0.91 -3.79 -14.43
N ASP A 56 0.28 -3.39 -15.54
CA ASP A 56 0.00 -2.01 -15.93
C ASP A 56 -1.39 -1.99 -16.56
N ASP A 57 -2.39 -1.67 -15.75
CA ASP A 57 -3.80 -1.84 -16.11
C ASP A 57 -4.50 -0.48 -16.15
N THR A 58 -5.37 -0.28 -17.15
CA THR A 58 -6.26 0.88 -17.19
C THR A 58 -7.69 0.45 -16.88
N ILE A 59 -8.24 0.97 -15.79
CA ILE A 59 -9.59 0.67 -15.31
C ILE A 59 -10.50 1.85 -15.61
N LYS A 60 -11.56 1.58 -16.35
CA LYS A 60 -12.70 2.48 -16.53
C LYS A 60 -13.97 1.71 -16.20
N SER A 61 -14.48 1.88 -14.98
CA SER A 61 -15.66 1.17 -14.50
C SER A 61 -16.51 2.02 -13.57
N GLU A 62 -17.82 1.81 -13.60
CA GLU A 62 -18.75 2.48 -12.69
C GLU A 62 -18.48 2.11 -11.22
N GLN A 63 -18.03 0.88 -10.97
CA GLN A 63 -17.69 0.40 -9.64
C GLN A 63 -16.52 1.20 -9.06
N TYR A 64 -15.47 1.42 -9.87
CA TYR A 64 -14.32 2.20 -9.44
C TYR A 64 -14.69 3.68 -9.25
N ALA A 65 -15.47 4.26 -10.17
CA ALA A 65 -15.99 5.62 -10.03
C ALA A 65 -16.78 5.83 -8.72
N LYS A 66 -17.61 4.86 -8.35
CA LYS A 66 -18.34 4.88 -7.07
C LYS A 66 -17.40 4.73 -5.87
N LEU A 67 -16.41 3.84 -5.95
CA LEU A 67 -15.43 3.62 -4.88
C LEU A 67 -14.59 4.87 -4.62
N SER A 68 -14.06 5.48 -5.67
CA SER A 68 -13.24 6.70 -5.58
C SER A 68 -14.06 7.97 -5.36
N LYS A 69 -15.39 7.91 -5.53
CA LYS A 69 -16.31 9.07 -5.53
C LYS A 69 -15.95 10.09 -6.61
N ILE A 70 -15.44 9.60 -7.72
CA ILE A 70 -15.02 10.39 -8.87
C ILE A 70 -15.84 9.96 -10.08
N GLN A 71 -16.61 10.89 -10.64
CA GLN A 71 -17.42 10.61 -11.82
C GLN A 71 -16.53 10.29 -13.02
N ASP A 72 -16.94 9.30 -13.82
CA ASP A 72 -16.26 8.86 -15.03
C ASP A 72 -14.75 8.58 -14.84
N ALA A 73 -14.37 8.11 -13.65
CA ALA A 73 -12.99 7.79 -13.31
C ALA A 73 -12.37 6.81 -14.32
N SER A 74 -11.26 7.24 -14.93
CA SER A 74 -10.37 6.42 -15.72
C SER A 74 -9.04 6.39 -15.01
N VAL A 75 -8.60 5.22 -14.56
CA VAL A 75 -7.47 5.10 -13.65
C VAL A 75 -6.47 4.12 -14.19
N ARG A 76 -5.21 4.52 -14.30
CA ARG A 76 -4.09 3.63 -14.59
C ARG A 76 -3.50 3.16 -13.27
N ILE A 77 -3.42 1.85 -13.09
CA ILE A 77 -2.84 1.22 -11.90
C ILE A 77 -1.64 0.40 -12.34
N LEU A 78 -0.47 0.74 -11.83
CA LEU A 78 0.76 0.00 -12.04
C LEU A 78 1.12 -0.76 -10.76
N ARG A 79 1.07 -2.09 -10.82
CA ARG A 79 1.45 -2.93 -9.69
C ARG A 79 2.94 -3.26 -9.76
N LEU A 80 3.63 -3.01 -8.66
CA LEU A 80 5.08 -3.14 -8.53
C LEU A 80 5.43 -4.08 -7.37
N LYS A 81 6.55 -4.79 -7.47
CA LYS A 81 7.06 -5.73 -6.45
C LYS A 81 8.52 -5.47 -6.10
N LEU A 82 8.84 -5.50 -4.80
CA LEU A 82 10.20 -5.49 -4.27
C LEU A 82 10.31 -6.54 -3.14
N GLY A 83 11.21 -7.50 -3.27
CA GLY A 83 11.20 -8.67 -2.37
C GLY A 83 9.88 -9.41 -2.55
N ASP A 84 9.11 -9.62 -1.47
CA ASP A 84 7.74 -10.16 -1.52
C ASP A 84 6.63 -9.10 -1.38
N GLU A 85 7.01 -7.87 -1.05
CA GLU A 85 6.10 -6.76 -0.84
C GLU A 85 5.65 -6.13 -2.16
N LYS A 86 4.42 -5.60 -2.16
CA LYS A 86 3.83 -4.97 -3.35
C LYS A 86 3.35 -3.56 -3.06
N ILE A 87 3.50 -2.69 -4.05
CA ILE A 87 2.86 -1.37 -4.08
C ILE A 87 2.08 -1.20 -5.37
N GLU A 88 1.14 -0.27 -5.37
CA GLU A 88 0.38 0.14 -6.54
C GLU A 88 0.57 1.64 -6.76
N LEU A 89 1.01 2.04 -7.94
CA LEU A 89 0.96 3.45 -8.35
C LEU A 89 -0.37 3.68 -9.05
N ILE A 90 -1.11 4.68 -8.58
CA ILE A 90 -2.48 4.97 -9.02
C ILE A 90 -2.49 6.36 -9.66
N ASP A 91 -2.78 6.42 -10.96
CA ASP A 91 -2.85 7.67 -11.73
C ASP A 91 -4.28 7.86 -12.26
N PHE A 92 -4.93 8.94 -11.84
CA PHE A 92 -6.28 9.30 -12.31
C PHE A 92 -6.17 10.10 -13.62
N ILE A 93 -6.43 9.44 -14.74
CA ILE A 93 -6.24 9.99 -16.08
C ILE A 93 -7.21 11.15 -16.31
N ASN A 94 -6.66 12.30 -16.71
CA ASN A 94 -7.38 13.55 -16.96
C ASN A 94 -8.14 14.11 -15.75
N GLN A 95 -7.76 13.71 -14.52
CA GLN A 95 -8.37 14.22 -13.29
C GLN A 95 -7.30 14.53 -12.25
N GLU A 96 -7.11 15.82 -11.98
CA GLU A 96 -6.09 16.26 -11.01
C GLU A 96 -6.68 16.27 -9.59
N GLY A 97 -6.01 15.54 -8.69
CA GLY A 97 -6.25 15.65 -7.25
C GLY A 97 -5.66 16.93 -6.67
N LYS A 98 -5.99 17.23 -5.41
CA LYS A 98 -5.28 18.28 -4.67
C LYS A 98 -3.86 17.81 -4.38
N THR A 99 -2.89 18.68 -4.64
CA THR A 99 -1.51 18.46 -4.22
C THR A 99 -1.42 18.45 -2.69
N TYR A 100 -0.37 17.81 -2.16
CA TYR A 100 0.02 18.03 -0.77
C TYR A 100 0.33 19.51 -0.55
N PRO A 101 0.04 20.07 0.64
CA PRO A 101 0.47 21.42 1.00
C PRO A 101 1.97 21.60 0.77
N GLU A 102 2.38 22.70 0.13
CA GLU A 102 3.78 22.94 -0.23
C GLU A 102 4.70 23.05 1.00
N ASP A 103 4.14 23.41 2.14
CA ASP A 103 4.77 23.50 3.45
C ASP A 103 4.69 22.21 4.28
N SER A 104 4.39 21.07 3.64
CA SER A 104 4.35 19.77 4.34
C SER A 104 5.72 19.37 4.90
N HIS A 105 5.73 18.94 6.16
CA HIS A 105 6.90 18.45 6.90
C HIS A 105 6.73 17.00 7.38
N SER A 106 7.84 16.36 7.75
CA SER A 106 7.84 14.95 8.21
C SER A 106 7.15 14.71 9.55
N ASN A 107 6.80 15.78 10.28
CA ASN A 107 6.07 15.75 11.54
C ASN A 107 4.58 16.13 11.38
N ASP A 108 4.08 16.27 10.15
CA ASP A 108 2.66 16.48 9.91
C ASP A 108 1.84 15.20 10.04
N LEU A 109 0.55 15.34 10.36
CA LEU A 109 -0.36 14.21 10.58
C LEU A 109 -0.62 13.35 9.33
N TRP A 110 -0.28 13.85 8.15
CA TRP A 110 -0.43 13.14 6.87
C TRP A 110 0.90 12.62 6.31
N PHE A 111 2.00 12.71 7.08
CA PHE A 111 3.27 12.14 6.65
C PHE A 111 3.16 10.62 6.51
N GLN A 112 3.48 10.13 5.32
CA GLN A 112 3.48 8.71 4.98
C GLN A 112 4.81 8.37 4.29
N HIS A 113 5.37 7.21 4.61
CA HIS A 113 6.57 6.70 3.95
C HIS A 113 6.57 5.17 3.99
N ILE A 114 7.38 4.57 3.12
CA ILE A 114 7.77 3.16 3.22
C ILE A 114 9.23 3.08 3.63
N ALA A 115 9.59 2.04 4.38
CA ALA A 115 10.97 1.73 4.72
C ALA A 115 11.44 0.55 3.85
N ILE A 116 12.54 0.74 3.12
CA ILE A 116 13.15 -0.30 2.31
C ILE A 116 14.43 -0.74 3.00
N ILE A 117 14.50 -2.03 3.37
CA ILE A 117 15.70 -2.63 3.95
C ILE A 117 16.75 -2.79 2.84
N THR A 118 17.94 -2.27 3.08
CA THR A 118 19.11 -2.42 2.19
C THR A 118 20.20 -3.21 2.89
N SER A 119 20.95 -4.01 2.13
CA SER A 119 22.13 -4.73 2.63
C SER A 119 23.32 -3.80 2.93
N ASN A 120 23.35 -2.60 2.32
CA ASN A 120 24.42 -1.63 2.50
C ASN A 120 23.88 -0.20 2.33
N MET A 121 23.85 0.57 3.43
CA MET A 121 23.30 1.93 3.44
C MET A 121 24.14 2.91 2.61
N ASP A 122 25.47 2.83 2.68
CA ASP A 122 26.36 3.75 1.95
C ASP A 122 26.23 3.61 0.43
N SER A 123 26.10 2.37 -0.04
CA SER A 123 25.91 2.05 -1.46
C SER A 123 24.54 2.52 -1.95
N ALA A 124 23.49 2.26 -1.17
CA ALA A 124 22.14 2.74 -1.48
C ALA A 124 22.08 4.28 -1.51
N TYR A 125 22.66 4.95 -0.52
CA TYR A 125 22.71 6.41 -0.47
C TYR A 125 23.49 7.01 -1.65
N THR A 126 24.65 6.43 -1.98
CA THR A 126 25.46 6.85 -3.13
C THR A 126 24.67 6.72 -4.43
N TRP A 127 23.97 5.60 -4.62
CA TRP A 127 23.11 5.37 -5.78
C TRP A 127 21.99 6.41 -5.91
N LEU A 128 21.27 6.69 -4.82
CA LEU A 128 20.20 7.71 -4.81
C LEU A 128 20.76 9.11 -5.11
N LYS A 129 21.94 9.44 -4.57
CA LYS A 129 22.62 10.71 -4.84
C LYS A 129 23.03 10.86 -6.30
N LEU A 130 23.58 9.81 -6.91
CA LEU A 130 23.95 9.80 -8.34
C LEU A 130 22.73 9.99 -9.25
N ASN A 131 21.55 9.56 -8.80
CA ASN A 131 20.28 9.74 -9.50
C ASN A 131 19.53 11.02 -9.07
N ASN A 132 20.19 11.95 -8.36
CA ASN A 132 19.63 13.24 -7.93
C ASN A 132 18.34 13.13 -7.10
N VAL A 133 18.18 12.06 -6.33
CA VAL A 133 17.03 11.91 -5.44
C VAL A 133 17.14 12.93 -4.29
N LYS A 134 16.06 13.67 -4.05
CA LYS A 134 15.98 14.66 -2.97
C LYS A 134 15.96 13.95 -1.62
N ASN A 135 16.92 14.27 -0.75
CA ASN A 135 16.95 13.78 0.61
C ASN A 135 16.03 14.61 1.53
N ILE A 136 15.45 13.95 2.53
CA ILE A 136 14.73 14.62 3.63
C ILE A 136 15.71 15.02 4.75
N SER A 137 16.75 14.21 4.99
CA SER A 137 17.83 14.49 5.92
C SER A 137 19.12 14.89 5.18
N VAL A 138 20.08 15.50 5.88
CA VAL A 138 21.35 15.92 5.28
C VAL A 138 22.15 14.73 4.76
N GLU A 139 22.16 13.62 5.52
CA GLU A 139 22.88 12.37 5.24
C GLU A 139 22.16 11.18 5.88
N PRO A 140 22.55 9.91 5.62
CA PRO A 140 21.99 8.75 6.33
C PRO A 140 22.13 8.89 7.84
N GLN A 141 21.03 8.68 8.57
CA GLN A 141 20.99 8.85 10.02
C GLN A 141 21.03 7.49 10.71
N ARG A 142 21.91 7.32 11.70
CA ARG A 142 21.91 6.15 12.58
C ARG A 142 20.82 6.32 13.64
N LEU A 143 19.88 5.40 13.67
CA LEU A 143 18.86 5.38 14.71
C LEU A 143 19.47 5.04 16.07
N PRO A 144 18.92 5.56 17.18
CA PRO A 144 19.38 5.21 18.52
C PRO A 144 19.27 3.71 18.82
N ASP A 145 20.25 3.16 19.54
CA ASP A 145 20.33 1.71 19.83
C ASP A 145 19.16 1.16 20.66
N TRP A 146 18.40 2.04 21.33
CA TRP A 146 17.21 1.63 22.06
C TRP A 146 16.03 1.29 21.14
N ASN A 147 16.02 1.77 19.89
CA ASN A 147 14.90 1.62 18.96
C ASN A 147 15.10 0.43 18.01
N LYS A 148 15.05 -0.77 18.57
CA LYS A 148 15.34 -2.02 17.85
C LYS A 148 14.38 -2.34 16.69
N ASN A 149 13.17 -1.78 16.71
CA ASN A 149 12.10 -2.09 15.74
C ASN A 149 12.02 -1.08 14.59
N ALA A 150 12.84 -0.03 14.59
CA ALA A 150 12.73 1.03 13.58
C ALA A 150 13.49 0.75 12.28
N GLY A 151 14.19 -0.39 12.19
CA GLY A 151 14.80 -0.86 10.94
C GLY A 151 13.87 -1.70 10.05
N GLY A 152 12.65 -1.99 10.52
CA GLY A 152 11.83 -3.09 10.03
C GLY A 152 11.99 -4.35 10.87
#